data_AF-A0A5J5BFP4-F1
#
_entry.id   AF-A0A5J5BFP4-F1
#
_cell.length_a   1.000
_cell.length_b   1.000
_cell.length_c   1.000
_cell.angle_alpha   90.00
_cell.angle_beta   90.00
_cell.angle_gamma   90.00
#
_symmetry.space_group_name_H-M   'P 1'
#
loop_
_entity.id
_entity.type
_entity.pdbx_description
1 polymer ?
#
loop_
_entity_poly.entity_id
_entity_poly.type
_entity_poly.pdbx_seq_one_letter_code
_entity_poly.pdbx_strand_id
1 'polypeptide(L)'
;MAFEYNQTSSESFRYLIFRPENGGIGDLFRFLVLSNKASGAKFLESSDHDFVAEALLGGGGVTPDHRWVIFVSIIVRKIIALFGKPMEWTGYIVEFLLNLLSENGNLLGLLYNLLHGKVVMPRRDSETFVSAIGHLDGRIDLYKSNLLMEEISEPASGQRIIRVEIGDRALMDLCMIASKLAYENASVVRNVVNHHWKMHFVDFYNCWNDYQKERSTQVFILCDKPKDANLILISFRGTEPFDADDWCTDFDYSWYEIPKLGKVHMGFLEALGLGSRVDTSTFQELLQVKNTKINSSTAVDVTTGPTHAAEGGRDKPSDSRRAG
;
A
#
# COMPACT_ATOMS: atom_id res chain seq x y z
N MET A 1 26.73 37.11 -32.82
CA MET A 1 26.94 36.25 -31.64
C MET A 1 25.56 35.75 -31.26
N ALA A 2 25.16 34.64 -31.87
CA ALA A 2 23.86 34.02 -31.65
C ALA A 2 23.97 33.18 -30.36
N PHE A 3 23.06 33.43 -29.42
CA PHE A 3 22.91 32.56 -28.27
C PHE A 3 22.18 31.31 -28.74
N GLU A 4 22.91 30.19 -28.78
CA GLU A 4 22.35 28.86 -28.97
C GLU A 4 21.29 28.61 -27.88
N TYR A 5 20.07 28.38 -28.34
CA TYR A 5 18.97 27.86 -27.55
C TYR A 5 19.32 26.38 -27.27
N ASN A 6 19.97 26.12 -26.14
CA ASN A 6 20.27 24.76 -25.72
C ASN A 6 18.92 24.10 -25.40
N GLN A 7 18.47 23.20 -26.27
CA GLN A 7 17.34 22.31 -26.03
C GLN A 7 17.59 21.61 -24.70
N THR A 8 16.80 21.94 -23.68
CA THR A 8 16.63 21.07 -22.53
C THR A 8 16.16 19.73 -23.07
N SER A 9 17.06 18.74 -23.11
CA SER A 9 16.68 17.35 -23.26
C SER A 9 15.63 17.09 -22.19
N SER A 10 14.39 16.82 -22.57
CA SER A 10 13.46 16.17 -21.67
C SER A 10 14.19 14.92 -21.17
N GLU A 11 14.59 14.87 -19.89
CA GLU A 11 15.09 13.63 -19.30
C GLU A 11 13.96 12.61 -19.43
N SER A 12 14.01 11.80 -20.48
CA SER A 12 13.04 10.76 -20.73
C SER A 12 13.25 9.72 -19.64
N PHE A 13 12.28 9.61 -18.74
CA PHE A 13 12.29 8.62 -17.68
C PHE A 13 12.40 7.23 -18.28
N ARG A 14 13.25 6.39 -17.70
CA ARG A 14 13.49 5.03 -18.20
C ARG A 14 12.54 4.04 -17.54
N TYR A 15 12.07 3.08 -18.32
CA TYR A 15 11.22 2.00 -17.80
C TYR A 15 11.44 0.68 -18.57
N LEU A 16 11.04 -0.41 -17.93
CA LEU A 16 10.89 -1.73 -18.54
C LEU A 16 9.56 -2.33 -18.08
N ILE A 17 8.72 -2.73 -19.03
CA ILE A 17 7.43 -3.37 -18.78
C ILE A 17 7.45 -4.79 -19.36
N PHE A 18 6.94 -5.74 -18.57
CA PHE A 18 6.74 -7.12 -18.97
C PHE A 18 5.30 -7.34 -19.42
N ARG A 19 5.12 -7.69 -20.70
CA ARG A 19 3.85 -7.91 -21.40
C ARG A 19 3.68 -9.40 -21.75
N PRO A 20 3.37 -10.29 -20.80
CA PRO A 20 3.14 -11.72 -21.08
C PRO A 20 2.03 -11.99 -22.10
N GLU A 21 1.11 -11.04 -22.30
CA GLU A 21 0.01 -11.06 -23.25
C GLU A 21 0.44 -10.95 -24.72
N ASN A 22 1.58 -10.30 -25.00
CA ASN A 22 2.04 -10.03 -26.37
C ASN A 22 2.68 -11.25 -27.07
N GLY A 23 2.95 -12.33 -26.33
CA GLY A 23 3.58 -13.52 -26.87
C GLY A 23 2.94 -14.83 -26.38
N GLY A 24 2.97 -15.84 -27.26
CA GLY A 24 2.45 -17.17 -26.95
C GLY A 24 3.48 -18.07 -26.26
N ILE A 25 3.03 -19.25 -25.82
CA ILE A 25 3.89 -20.30 -25.26
C ILE A 25 4.98 -20.71 -26.27
N GLY A 26 4.66 -20.72 -27.56
CA GLY A 26 5.64 -21.02 -28.63
C GLY A 26 6.73 -19.97 -28.76
N ASP A 27 6.41 -18.68 -28.60
CA ASP A 27 7.42 -17.61 -28.57
C ASP A 27 8.30 -17.73 -27.32
N LEU A 28 7.71 -18.07 -26.19
CA LEU A 28 8.44 -18.32 -24.95
C LEU A 28 9.41 -19.50 -25.07
N PHE A 29 8.97 -20.61 -25.68
CA PHE A 29 9.83 -21.76 -25.96
C PHE A 29 10.99 -21.40 -26.89
N ARG A 30 10.73 -20.68 -27.99
CA ARG A 30 11.79 -20.22 -28.91
C ARG A 30 12.76 -19.27 -28.23
N PHE A 31 12.26 -18.39 -27.36
CA PHE A 31 13.08 -17.47 -26.59
C PHE A 31 14.00 -18.22 -25.62
N LEU A 32 13.50 -19.19 -24.88
CA LEU A 32 14.28 -19.91 -23.87
C LEU A 32 15.21 -20.96 -24.48
N VAL A 33 14.69 -21.84 -25.35
CA VAL A 33 15.40 -23.03 -25.85
C VAL A 33 16.24 -22.72 -27.08
N LEU A 34 15.69 -21.97 -28.04
CA LEU A 34 16.40 -21.61 -29.28
C LEU A 34 17.18 -20.29 -29.16
N SER A 35 17.20 -19.71 -27.97
CA SER A 35 17.80 -18.41 -27.69
C SER A 35 17.29 -17.26 -28.59
N ASN A 36 16.09 -17.36 -29.16
CA ASN A 36 15.58 -16.40 -30.13
C ASN A 36 15.16 -15.07 -29.46
N LYS A 37 15.98 -14.04 -29.64
CA LYS A 37 15.75 -12.71 -29.06
C LYS A 37 14.53 -11.99 -29.61
N ALA A 38 14.20 -12.20 -30.89
CA ALA A 38 13.02 -11.57 -31.49
C ALA A 38 11.72 -12.09 -30.85
N SER A 39 11.69 -13.37 -30.46
CA SER A 39 10.58 -13.93 -29.68
C SER A 39 10.56 -13.41 -28.23
N GLY A 40 11.72 -13.15 -27.62
CA GLY A 40 11.82 -12.54 -26.28
C GLY A 40 11.37 -11.08 -26.23
N ALA A 41 11.76 -10.30 -27.24
CA ALA A 41 11.43 -8.87 -27.35
C ALA A 41 9.92 -8.61 -27.41
N LYS A 42 9.10 -9.58 -27.84
CA LYS A 42 7.63 -9.46 -27.81
C LYS A 42 7.10 -9.26 -26.39
N PHE A 43 7.77 -9.81 -25.39
CA PHE A 43 7.34 -9.77 -23.99
C PHE A 43 7.84 -8.54 -23.25
N LEU A 44 8.67 -7.69 -23.87
CA LEU A 44 9.33 -6.55 -23.22
C LEU A 44 8.99 -5.26 -23.95
N GLU A 45 8.62 -4.25 -23.19
CA GLU A 45 8.40 -2.88 -23.67
C GLU A 45 9.31 -1.94 -22.86
N SER A 46 10.06 -1.06 -23.52
CA SER A 46 11.00 -0.16 -22.85
C SER A 46 11.08 1.19 -23.57
N SER A 47 11.45 2.22 -22.82
CA SER A 47 11.80 3.54 -23.34
C SER A 47 13.07 3.56 -24.19
N ASP A 48 13.93 2.53 -24.07
CA ASP A 48 15.21 2.45 -24.77
C ASP A 48 15.40 1.05 -25.41
N HIS A 49 15.64 1.02 -26.73
CA HIS A 49 15.87 -0.23 -27.47
C HIS A 49 17.17 -0.92 -27.09
N ASP A 50 18.20 -0.17 -26.72
CA ASP A 50 19.48 -0.73 -26.27
C ASP A 50 19.29 -1.42 -24.91
N PHE A 51 18.34 -0.95 -24.10
CA PHE A 51 17.99 -1.57 -22.82
C PHE A 51 17.21 -2.87 -22.98
N VAL A 52 16.34 -3.01 -23.99
CA VAL A 52 15.71 -4.31 -24.31
C VAL A 52 16.79 -5.31 -24.70
N ALA A 53 17.77 -4.87 -25.49
CA ALA A 53 18.93 -5.70 -25.80
C ALA A 53 19.69 -6.06 -24.52
N GLU A 54 19.93 -5.11 -23.61
CA GLU A 54 20.59 -5.33 -22.32
C GLU A 54 19.84 -6.30 -21.39
N ALA A 55 18.52 -6.18 -21.26
CA ALA A 55 17.68 -7.09 -20.48
C ALA A 55 17.65 -8.51 -21.08
N LEU A 56 17.74 -8.62 -22.41
CA LEU A 56 17.84 -9.90 -23.12
C LEU A 56 19.29 -10.44 -23.20
N LEU A 57 20.31 -9.60 -22.97
CA LEU A 57 21.75 -9.89 -23.09
C LEU A 57 22.51 -9.95 -21.75
N GLY A 58 21.91 -9.48 -20.65
CA GLY A 58 22.57 -9.37 -19.34
C GLY A 58 23.65 -8.28 -19.32
N GLY A 59 23.26 -7.01 -19.33
CA GLY A 59 24.22 -5.91 -19.16
C GLY A 59 24.73 -5.77 -17.74
N GLY A 60 26.06 -5.62 -17.63
CA GLY A 60 26.75 -5.33 -16.39
C GLY A 60 27.33 -6.54 -15.64
N GLY A 61 27.85 -7.55 -16.34
CA GLY A 61 28.68 -8.59 -15.74
C GLY A 61 27.92 -9.79 -15.17
N VAL A 62 27.81 -10.83 -16.01
CA VAL A 62 27.45 -12.25 -15.70
C VAL A 62 26.01 -12.50 -15.21
N THR A 63 25.16 -13.15 -16.02
CA THR A 63 24.80 -14.59 -15.94
C THR A 63 23.64 -14.98 -16.91
N PRO A 64 23.50 -16.26 -17.29
CA PRO A 64 22.33 -16.86 -17.95
C PRO A 64 20.97 -16.70 -17.23
N ASP A 65 20.96 -16.13 -16.02
CA ASP A 65 19.85 -16.20 -15.07
C ASP A 65 18.71 -15.23 -15.41
N HIS A 66 18.97 -14.12 -16.09
CA HIS A 66 17.93 -13.12 -16.38
C HIS A 66 16.85 -13.61 -17.38
N ARG A 67 17.24 -14.42 -18.37
CA ARG A 67 16.27 -15.03 -19.30
C ARG A 67 15.36 -16.03 -18.59
N TRP A 68 15.92 -16.74 -17.61
CA TRP A 68 15.17 -17.63 -16.75
C TRP A 68 14.22 -16.87 -15.84
N VAL A 69 14.64 -15.74 -15.26
CA VAL A 69 13.77 -14.86 -14.46
C VAL A 69 12.60 -14.33 -15.30
N ILE A 70 12.86 -13.83 -16.52
CA ILE A 70 11.81 -13.40 -17.46
C ILE A 70 10.85 -14.57 -17.76
N PHE A 71 11.40 -15.74 -18.04
CA PHE A 71 10.62 -16.95 -18.31
C PHE A 71 9.72 -17.36 -17.14
N VAL A 72 10.28 -17.44 -15.93
CA VAL A 72 9.57 -17.81 -14.70
C VAL A 72 8.46 -16.80 -14.42
N SER A 73 8.75 -15.49 -14.50
CA SER A 73 7.75 -14.43 -14.34
C SER A 73 6.55 -14.63 -15.29
N ILE A 74 6.82 -14.86 -16.59
CA ILE A 74 5.76 -15.06 -17.59
C ILE A 74 4.95 -16.34 -17.32
N ILE A 75 5.62 -17.46 -17.03
CA ILE A 75 4.95 -18.74 -16.76
C ILE A 75 4.07 -18.62 -15.51
N VAL A 76 4.61 -18.10 -14.42
CA VAL A 76 3.91 -17.98 -13.14
C VAL A 76 2.71 -17.05 -13.30
N ARG A 77 2.86 -15.88 -13.93
CA ARG A 77 1.73 -14.97 -14.21
C ARG A 77 0.65 -15.63 -15.09
N LYS A 78 1.03 -16.43 -16.09
CA LYS A 78 0.05 -17.18 -16.91
C LYS A 78 -0.68 -18.27 -16.11
N ILE A 79 0.03 -18.96 -15.21
CA ILE A 79 -0.57 -19.98 -14.33
C ILE A 79 -1.53 -19.30 -13.33
N ILE A 80 -1.10 -18.24 -12.66
CA ILE A 80 -1.93 -17.51 -11.70
C ILE A 80 -3.19 -16.97 -12.39
N ALA A 81 -3.05 -16.36 -13.57
CA ALA A 81 -4.20 -15.88 -14.34
C ALA A 81 -5.21 -17.00 -14.70
N LEU A 82 -4.72 -18.22 -14.97
CA LEU A 82 -5.59 -19.38 -15.22
C LEU A 82 -6.37 -19.79 -13.95
N PHE A 83 -5.75 -19.68 -12.79
CA PHE A 83 -6.33 -20.07 -11.50
C PHE A 83 -7.00 -18.91 -10.75
N GLY A 84 -7.09 -17.71 -11.33
CA GLY A 84 -7.58 -16.53 -10.62
C GLY A 84 -8.97 -16.70 -9.99
N LYS A 85 -9.97 -17.06 -10.79
CA LYS A 85 -11.34 -17.30 -10.27
C LYS A 85 -11.45 -18.51 -9.33
N PRO A 86 -10.82 -19.67 -9.63
CA PRO A 86 -10.74 -20.77 -8.67
C PRO A 86 -10.11 -20.39 -7.33
N MET A 87 -9.05 -19.59 -7.33
CA MET A 87 -8.35 -19.13 -6.14
C MET A 87 -9.25 -18.22 -5.29
N GLU A 88 -9.90 -17.24 -5.91
CA GLU A 88 -10.86 -16.33 -5.27
C GLU A 88 -12.00 -17.12 -4.58
N TRP A 89 -12.62 -18.06 -5.31
CA TRP A 89 -13.67 -18.93 -4.76
C TRP A 89 -13.19 -19.79 -3.59
N THR A 90 -11.96 -20.30 -3.68
CA THR A 90 -11.34 -21.07 -2.60
C THR A 90 -11.20 -20.21 -1.35
N GLY A 91 -10.76 -18.95 -1.50
CA GLY A 91 -10.69 -18.00 -0.39
C GLY A 91 -12.05 -17.80 0.29
N TYR A 92 -13.11 -17.52 -0.48
CA TYR A 92 -14.45 -17.36 0.08
C TYR A 92 -14.93 -18.59 0.85
N ILE A 93 -14.71 -19.78 0.31
CA ILE A 93 -15.12 -21.03 0.96
C ILE A 93 -14.31 -21.26 2.23
N VAL A 94 -12.97 -21.14 2.17
CA VAL A 94 -12.09 -21.39 3.30
C VAL A 94 -12.41 -20.43 4.44
N GLU A 95 -12.48 -19.12 4.18
CA GLU A 95 -12.80 -18.14 5.21
C GLU A 95 -14.19 -18.34 5.79
N PHE A 96 -15.19 -18.62 4.95
CA PHE A 96 -16.54 -18.89 5.43
C PHE A 96 -16.58 -20.11 6.36
N LEU A 97 -15.91 -21.21 5.98
CA LEU A 97 -15.86 -22.43 6.79
C LEU A 97 -15.12 -22.20 8.12
N LEU A 98 -13.98 -21.49 8.09
CA LEU A 98 -13.23 -21.17 9.30
C LEU A 98 -14.05 -20.32 10.27
N ASN A 99 -14.75 -19.30 9.78
CA ASN A 99 -15.63 -18.46 10.62
C ASN A 99 -16.87 -19.23 11.09
N LEU A 100 -17.47 -20.07 10.25
CA LEU A 100 -18.62 -20.90 10.64
C LEU A 100 -18.24 -21.84 11.79
N LEU A 101 -17.06 -22.44 11.74
CA LEU A 101 -16.54 -23.28 12.81
C LEU A 101 -16.26 -22.43 14.07
N SER A 102 -15.57 -21.31 13.92
CA SER A 102 -15.19 -20.44 15.04
C SER A 102 -16.41 -19.92 15.80
N GLU A 103 -17.42 -19.37 15.10
CA GLU A 103 -18.61 -18.78 15.72
C GLU A 103 -19.56 -19.81 16.35
N ASN A 104 -19.43 -21.09 16.01
CA ASN A 104 -20.28 -22.16 16.53
C ASN A 104 -19.59 -23.07 17.55
N GLY A 105 -18.40 -22.72 18.04
CA GLY A 105 -17.69 -23.54 19.03
C GLY A 105 -17.02 -24.77 18.43
N ASN A 106 -16.40 -24.60 17.25
CA ASN A 106 -15.71 -25.62 16.45
C ASN A 106 -16.66 -26.69 15.87
N LEU A 107 -16.10 -27.78 15.34
CA LEU A 107 -16.86 -28.80 14.62
C LEU A 107 -17.97 -29.46 15.46
N LEU A 108 -17.67 -29.81 16.72
CA LEU A 108 -18.65 -30.44 17.62
C LEU A 108 -19.75 -29.45 18.04
N GLY A 109 -19.38 -28.20 18.29
CA GLY A 109 -20.34 -27.14 18.60
C GLY A 109 -21.24 -26.81 17.41
N LEU A 110 -20.68 -26.79 16.20
CA LEU A 110 -21.45 -26.62 14.96
C LEU A 110 -22.45 -27.76 14.77
N LEU A 111 -22.03 -29.01 14.96
CA LEU A 111 -22.94 -30.15 14.88
C LEU A 111 -24.05 -30.04 15.94
N TYR A 112 -23.70 -29.71 17.19
CA TYR A 112 -24.67 -29.50 18.26
C TYR A 112 -25.67 -28.39 17.91
N ASN A 113 -25.20 -27.23 17.45
CA ASN A 113 -26.03 -26.10 17.04
C ASN A 113 -26.91 -26.44 15.82
N LEU A 114 -26.41 -27.26 14.90
CA LEU A 114 -27.18 -27.76 13.76
C LEU A 114 -28.34 -28.63 14.21
N LEU A 115 -28.11 -29.58 15.13
CA LEU A 115 -29.18 -30.42 15.70
C LEU A 115 -30.23 -29.61 16.47
N HIS A 116 -29.83 -28.48 17.08
CA HIS A 116 -30.73 -27.63 17.87
C HIS A 116 -31.30 -26.43 17.08
N GLY A 117 -30.97 -26.28 15.79
CA GLY A 117 -31.42 -25.16 14.97
C GLY A 117 -30.88 -23.79 15.39
N LYS A 118 -29.72 -23.74 16.08
CA LYS A 118 -29.10 -22.53 16.63
C LYS A 118 -27.78 -22.14 15.93
N VAL A 119 -27.61 -22.53 14.67
CA VAL A 119 -26.38 -22.23 13.92
C VAL A 119 -26.25 -20.72 13.73
N VAL A 120 -25.13 -20.16 14.17
CA VAL A 120 -24.75 -18.77 13.89
C VAL A 120 -24.12 -18.72 12.50
N MET A 121 -24.69 -17.92 11.61
CA MET A 121 -24.18 -17.76 10.26
C MET A 121 -23.19 -16.59 10.18
N PRO A 122 -21.94 -16.81 9.71
CA PRO A 122 -20.94 -15.77 9.62
C PRO A 122 -21.36 -14.68 8.64
N ARG A 123 -21.08 -13.42 8.99
CA ARG A 123 -21.31 -12.27 8.10
C ARG A 123 -19.98 -11.58 7.82
N ARG A 124 -19.59 -11.46 6.55
CA ARG A 124 -18.24 -10.98 6.17
C ARG A 124 -17.93 -9.54 6.62
N ASP A 125 -18.96 -8.74 6.87
CA ASP A 125 -18.88 -7.36 7.33
C ASP A 125 -18.97 -7.20 8.86
N SER A 126 -19.06 -8.30 9.61
CA SER A 126 -19.10 -8.25 11.08
C SER A 126 -17.72 -8.11 11.70
N GLU A 127 -17.70 -7.66 12.95
CA GLU A 127 -16.50 -7.63 13.81
C GLU A 127 -16.05 -9.03 14.27
N THR A 128 -16.83 -10.08 14.00
CA THR A 128 -16.53 -11.48 14.36
C THR A 128 -15.97 -12.28 13.19
N PHE A 129 -16.13 -11.79 11.97
CA PHE A 129 -15.63 -12.47 10.77
C PHE A 129 -14.17 -12.08 10.51
N VAL A 130 -13.25 -12.99 10.83
CA VAL A 130 -11.82 -12.78 10.63
C VAL A 130 -11.31 -13.47 9.36
N SER A 131 -10.30 -12.88 8.73
CA SER A 131 -9.66 -13.39 7.52
C SER A 131 -8.95 -14.73 7.79
N ALA A 132 -8.54 -15.41 6.72
CA ALA A 132 -7.67 -16.58 6.85
C ALA A 132 -6.38 -16.27 7.64
N ILE A 133 -5.83 -15.06 7.51
CA ILE A 133 -4.65 -14.61 8.27
C ILE A 133 -4.98 -14.48 9.76
N GLY A 134 -6.15 -13.93 10.10
CA GLY A 134 -6.62 -13.84 11.49
C GLY A 134 -6.84 -15.19 12.15
N HIS A 135 -7.25 -16.21 11.39
CA HIS A 135 -7.34 -17.60 11.88
C HIS A 135 -5.97 -18.26 12.07
N LEU A 136 -4.96 -17.91 11.26
CA LEU A 136 -3.59 -18.41 11.40
C LEU A 136 -2.85 -17.76 12.58
N ASP A 137 -3.11 -16.48 12.84
CA ASP A 137 -2.55 -15.74 13.97
C ASP A 137 -3.64 -14.91 14.66
N GLY A 138 -4.19 -15.46 15.75
CA GLY A 138 -5.24 -14.82 16.54
C GLY A 138 -4.78 -13.72 17.50
N ARG A 139 -3.48 -13.36 17.53
CA ARG A 139 -2.97 -12.35 18.47
C ARG A 139 -3.45 -10.96 18.07
N ILE A 140 -4.16 -10.29 18.97
CA ILE A 140 -4.63 -8.91 18.77
C ILE A 140 -4.10 -7.95 19.83
N ASP A 141 -3.64 -8.45 20.96
CA ASP A 141 -3.16 -7.62 22.05
C ASP A 141 -1.73 -7.12 21.80
N LEU A 142 -1.49 -5.85 22.12
CA LEU A 142 -0.16 -5.27 22.10
C LEU A 142 0.60 -5.66 23.37
N TYR A 143 1.84 -6.12 23.23
CA TYR A 143 2.73 -6.55 24.31
C TYR A 143 2.91 -5.49 25.41
N LYS A 144 2.88 -4.20 25.04
CA LYS A 144 3.15 -3.05 25.93
C LYS A 144 2.29 -1.82 25.61
N SER A 145 0.98 -2.01 25.39
CA SER A 145 0.03 -0.92 25.06
C SER A 145 0.12 0.30 25.99
N ASN A 146 0.21 0.08 27.31
CA ASN A 146 0.24 1.17 28.28
C ASN A 146 1.54 1.99 28.21
N LEU A 147 2.68 1.33 27.97
CA LEU A 147 3.98 2.02 27.86
C LEU A 147 4.05 2.83 26.57
N LEU A 148 3.53 2.30 25.46
CA LEU A 148 3.35 3.06 24.22
C LEU A 148 2.56 4.34 24.46
N MET A 149 1.43 4.24 25.16
CA MET A 149 0.58 5.40 25.41
C MET A 149 1.27 6.43 26.29
N GLU A 150 2.02 6.00 27.30
CA GLU A 150 2.81 6.90 28.16
C GLU A 150 3.91 7.61 27.36
N GLU A 151 4.68 6.87 26.56
CA GLU A 151 5.74 7.42 25.69
C GLU A 151 5.21 8.37 24.62
N ILE A 152 4.05 8.08 24.04
CA ILE A 152 3.40 8.93 23.04
C ILE A 152 2.76 10.16 23.71
N SER A 153 2.30 10.06 24.96
CA SER A 153 1.56 11.13 25.65
C SER A 153 2.44 12.15 26.37
N GLU A 154 3.72 11.86 26.62
CA GLU A 154 4.59 12.83 27.31
C GLU A 154 4.75 14.14 26.50
N PRO A 155 4.40 15.30 27.09
CA PRO A 155 4.57 16.58 26.44
C PRO A 155 6.05 16.97 26.47
N ALA A 156 6.77 16.73 25.38
CA ALA A 156 8.13 17.24 25.23
C ALA A 156 8.11 18.77 25.24
N SER A 157 8.52 19.37 26.36
CA SER A 157 9.06 20.71 26.40
C SER A 157 10.21 20.79 25.39
N GLY A 158 9.95 21.42 24.24
CA GLY A 158 10.94 21.69 23.20
C GLY A 158 11.24 20.48 22.29
N GLN A 159 10.84 20.61 21.02
CA GLN A 159 11.32 19.85 19.85
C GLN A 159 11.92 18.46 20.14
N ARG A 160 11.09 17.48 20.48
CA ARG A 160 11.35 16.09 20.10
C ARG A 160 10.24 15.66 19.13
N ILE A 161 10.50 15.84 17.84
CA ILE A 161 10.08 14.84 16.85
C ILE A 161 10.40 13.50 17.51
N ILE A 162 9.42 12.61 17.68
CA ILE A 162 9.59 11.30 18.31
C ILE A 162 10.94 10.78 17.84
N ARG A 163 11.92 10.72 18.75
CA ARG A 163 13.14 9.96 18.48
C ARG A 163 12.68 8.52 18.56
N VAL A 164 12.03 8.07 17.48
CA VAL A 164 11.81 6.66 17.19
C VAL A 164 13.22 6.11 17.03
N GLU A 165 13.86 5.81 18.15
CA GLU A 165 15.07 5.03 18.12
C GLU A 165 14.66 3.70 17.50
N ILE A 166 15.31 3.37 16.39
CA ILE A 166 15.23 2.05 15.76
C ILE A 166 15.59 1.05 16.86
N GLY A 167 14.58 0.46 17.50
CA GLY A 167 14.74 -0.36 18.70
C GLY A 167 13.62 -0.28 19.73
N ASP A 168 12.70 0.69 19.64
CA ASP A 168 11.51 0.67 20.50
C ASP A 168 10.62 -0.55 20.15
N ARG A 169 10.69 -1.54 21.03
CA ARG A 169 9.96 -2.80 20.92
C ARG A 169 8.45 -2.59 20.88
N ALA A 170 7.97 -1.53 21.50
CA ALA A 170 6.55 -1.29 21.63
C ALA A 170 6.01 -0.73 20.30
N LEU A 171 6.70 0.23 19.67
CA LEU A 171 6.33 0.69 18.33
C LEU A 171 6.47 -0.43 17.29
N MET A 172 7.52 -1.25 17.39
CA MET A 172 7.69 -2.42 16.51
C MET A 172 6.54 -3.41 16.64
N ASP A 173 6.08 -3.67 17.86
CA ASP A 173 4.93 -4.53 18.14
C ASP A 173 3.64 -3.93 17.55
N LEU A 174 3.40 -2.63 17.76
CA LEU A 174 2.27 -1.94 17.13
C LEU A 174 2.30 -2.07 15.60
N CYS A 175 3.45 -1.82 14.96
CA CYS A 175 3.59 -1.96 13.51
C CYS A 175 3.37 -3.41 13.04
N MET A 176 3.84 -4.40 13.79
CA MET A 176 3.70 -5.81 13.45
C MET A 176 2.25 -6.30 13.57
N ILE A 177 1.57 -5.95 14.66
CA ILE A 177 0.17 -6.34 14.83
C ILE A 177 -0.72 -5.52 13.88
N ALA A 178 -0.41 -4.24 13.62
CA ALA A 178 -1.14 -3.42 12.65
C ALA A 178 -0.99 -3.89 11.20
N SER A 179 0.19 -4.37 10.79
CA SER A 179 0.38 -4.95 9.44
C SER A 179 -0.41 -6.24 9.28
N LYS A 180 -0.48 -7.07 10.32
CA LYS A 180 -1.34 -8.26 10.35
C LYS A 180 -2.83 -7.89 10.31
N LEU A 181 -3.23 -6.89 11.10
CA LEU A 181 -4.62 -6.43 11.18
C LEU A 181 -5.13 -5.86 9.84
N ALA A 182 -4.23 -5.43 8.94
CA ALA A 182 -4.61 -4.88 7.64
C ALA A 182 -5.29 -5.89 6.69
N TYR A 183 -5.18 -7.18 6.98
CA TYR A 183 -5.89 -8.25 6.27
C TYR A 183 -7.35 -8.40 6.71
N GLU A 184 -7.74 -7.75 7.80
CA GLU A 184 -9.08 -7.88 8.35
C GLU A 184 -10.07 -6.87 7.75
N ASN A 185 -11.35 -7.19 7.83
CA ASN A 185 -12.39 -6.28 7.37
C ASN A 185 -12.50 -5.03 8.26
N ALA A 186 -13.08 -3.95 7.75
CA ALA A 186 -13.15 -2.66 8.42
C ALA A 186 -13.82 -2.70 9.82
N SER A 187 -14.79 -3.59 10.04
CA SER A 187 -15.47 -3.74 11.34
C SER A 187 -14.55 -4.36 12.38
N VAL A 188 -13.80 -5.40 12.00
CA VAL A 188 -12.77 -6.03 12.87
C VAL A 188 -11.68 -5.01 13.21
N VAL A 189 -11.14 -4.32 12.19
CA VAL A 189 -10.09 -3.30 12.39
C VAL A 189 -10.57 -2.23 13.37
N ARG A 190 -11.77 -1.67 13.14
CA ARG A 190 -12.36 -0.66 14.03
C ARG A 190 -12.53 -1.17 15.46
N ASN A 191 -13.01 -2.40 15.62
CA ASN A 191 -13.21 -3.00 16.93
C ASN A 191 -11.87 -3.16 17.68
N VAL A 192 -10.86 -3.72 17.02
CA VAL A 192 -9.52 -3.92 17.61
C VAL A 192 -8.90 -2.57 18.01
N VAL A 193 -8.86 -1.60 17.10
CA VAL A 193 -8.22 -0.30 17.35
C VAL A 193 -8.92 0.45 18.49
N ASN A 194 -10.25 0.59 18.44
CA ASN A 194 -10.98 1.39 19.42
C ASN A 194 -11.13 0.68 20.78
N HIS A 195 -11.43 -0.61 20.77
CA HIS A 195 -11.81 -1.32 21.99
C HIS A 195 -10.66 -2.12 22.61
N HIS A 196 -9.77 -2.71 21.81
CA HIS A 196 -8.64 -3.48 22.34
C HIS A 196 -7.42 -2.59 22.59
N TRP A 197 -7.03 -1.76 21.62
CA TRP A 197 -5.85 -0.91 21.76
C TRP A 197 -6.13 0.43 22.45
N LYS A 198 -7.41 0.81 22.57
CA LYS A 198 -7.84 2.11 23.09
C LYS A 198 -7.24 3.29 22.30
N MET A 199 -7.01 3.07 21.01
CA MET A 199 -6.54 4.07 20.04
C MET A 199 -7.74 4.64 19.27
N HIS A 200 -7.47 5.64 18.42
CA HIS A 200 -8.48 6.23 17.56
C HIS A 200 -8.41 5.66 16.14
N PHE A 201 -9.40 4.84 15.78
CA PHE A 201 -9.61 4.46 14.38
C PHE A 201 -10.11 5.68 13.58
N VAL A 202 -9.36 6.07 12.54
CA VAL A 202 -9.73 7.18 11.66
C VAL A 202 -10.67 6.68 10.59
N ASP A 203 -10.18 5.85 9.66
CA ASP A 203 -11.00 5.27 8.60
C ASP A 203 -10.31 4.08 7.90
N PHE A 204 -11.09 3.35 7.10
CA PHE A 204 -10.65 2.26 6.24
C PHE A 204 -11.01 2.58 4.80
N TYR A 205 -10.01 2.54 3.91
CA TYR A 205 -10.14 2.92 2.52
C TYR A 205 -9.90 1.73 1.60
N ASN A 206 -10.72 1.66 0.56
CA ASN A 206 -10.52 0.80 -0.59
C ASN A 206 -10.11 1.69 -1.78
N CYS A 207 -8.80 1.79 -2.02
CA CYS A 207 -8.20 2.70 -2.98
C CYS A 207 -8.29 2.14 -4.40
N TRP A 208 -8.52 3.04 -5.37
CA TRP A 208 -8.63 2.71 -6.78
C TRP A 208 -7.26 2.46 -7.42
N ASN A 209 -7.08 1.31 -8.06
CA ASN A 209 -5.95 1.02 -8.93
C ASN A 209 -6.34 1.25 -10.39
N ASP A 210 -5.72 2.23 -11.04
CA ASP A 210 -6.07 2.60 -12.41
C ASP A 210 -5.62 1.57 -13.46
N TYR A 211 -4.62 0.76 -13.16
CA TYR A 211 -4.21 -0.31 -14.07
C TYR A 211 -5.19 -1.49 -14.02
N GLN A 212 -5.52 -1.98 -12.81
CA GLN A 212 -6.43 -3.12 -12.62
C GLN A 212 -7.91 -2.75 -12.79
N LYS A 213 -8.25 -1.45 -12.75
CA LYS A 213 -9.63 -0.93 -12.81
C LYS A 213 -10.53 -1.46 -11.70
N GLU A 214 -9.97 -1.59 -10.51
CA GLU A 214 -10.65 -2.08 -9.32
C GLU A 214 -10.15 -1.41 -8.04
N ARG A 215 -10.78 -1.72 -6.90
CA ARG A 215 -10.37 -1.20 -5.60
C ARG A 215 -9.54 -2.24 -4.82
N SER A 216 -8.36 -2.56 -5.34
CA SER A 216 -7.49 -3.63 -4.84
C SER A 216 -6.60 -3.24 -3.66
N THR A 217 -6.28 -1.95 -3.49
CA THR A 217 -5.39 -1.51 -2.40
C THR A 217 -6.20 -1.09 -1.18
N GLN A 218 -6.11 -1.87 -0.10
CA GLN A 218 -6.76 -1.57 1.16
C GLN A 218 -5.79 -0.93 2.15
N VAL A 219 -6.28 0.09 2.87
CA VAL A 219 -5.49 0.79 3.89
C VAL A 219 -6.39 1.23 5.03
N PHE A 220 -5.92 1.09 6.26
CA PHE A 220 -6.56 1.74 7.40
C PHE A 220 -5.61 2.73 8.07
N ILE A 221 -6.21 3.74 8.67
CA ILE A 221 -5.49 4.79 9.39
C ILE A 221 -5.97 4.80 10.84
N LEU A 222 -5.02 4.87 11.77
CA LEU A 222 -5.29 5.10 13.18
C LEU A 222 -4.39 6.18 13.76
N CYS A 223 -4.83 6.75 14.86
CA CYS A 223 -4.08 7.70 15.66
C CYS A 223 -4.02 7.25 17.12
N ASP A 224 -3.06 7.77 17.88
CA ASP A 224 -3.04 7.62 19.34
C ASP A 224 -4.26 8.28 19.99
N LYS A 225 -4.69 9.44 19.47
CA LYS A 225 -5.83 10.22 19.98
C LYS A 225 -6.63 10.89 18.85
N PRO A 226 -7.93 11.22 19.09
CA PRO A 226 -8.80 11.81 18.06
C PRO A 226 -8.49 13.28 17.72
N LYS A 227 -7.79 14.01 18.59
CA LYS A 227 -7.42 15.43 18.38
C LYS A 227 -5.97 15.65 18.76
N ASP A 228 -5.27 16.47 17.98
CA ASP A 228 -3.85 16.82 18.19
C ASP A 228 -2.94 15.59 18.32
N ALA A 229 -3.17 14.56 17.49
CA ALA A 229 -2.48 13.27 17.49
C ALA A 229 -0.95 13.42 17.47
N ASN A 230 -0.27 12.67 18.33
CA ASN A 230 1.20 12.61 18.35
C ASN A 230 1.71 11.49 17.43
N LEU A 231 0.88 10.49 17.13
CA LEU A 231 1.19 9.37 16.24
C LEU A 231 0.06 9.17 15.24
N ILE A 232 0.43 9.02 13.97
CA ILE A 232 -0.46 8.55 12.90
C ILE A 232 0.18 7.28 12.32
N LEU A 233 -0.55 6.17 12.35
CA LEU A 233 -0.15 4.92 11.73
C LEU A 233 -1.03 4.66 10.52
N ILE A 234 -0.39 4.35 9.40
CA ILE A 234 -1.04 4.00 8.14
C ILE A 234 -0.61 2.57 7.83
N SER A 235 -1.56 1.64 7.79
CA SER A 235 -1.29 0.23 7.52
C SER A 235 -1.92 -0.18 6.20
N PHE A 236 -1.08 -0.56 5.25
CA PHE A 236 -1.50 -1.09 3.96
C PHE A 236 -1.62 -2.61 4.05
N ARG A 237 -2.68 -3.16 3.47
CA ARG A 237 -2.80 -4.60 3.27
C ARG A 237 -1.74 -5.05 2.26
N GLY A 238 -1.05 -6.14 2.58
CA GLY A 238 -0.14 -6.81 1.65
C GLY A 238 -0.87 -7.80 0.74
N THR A 239 -0.13 -8.75 0.18
CA THR A 239 -0.64 -9.80 -0.70
C THR A 239 -1.65 -10.70 0.00
N GLU A 240 -2.89 -10.77 -0.48
CA GLU A 240 -3.88 -11.72 0.01
C GLU A 240 -3.60 -13.15 -0.50
N PRO A 241 -3.69 -14.19 0.35
CA PRO A 241 -3.37 -15.56 -0.05
C PRO A 241 -4.21 -16.08 -1.23
N PHE A 242 -5.45 -15.58 -1.36
CA PHE A 242 -6.42 -16.03 -2.36
C PHE A 242 -6.71 -14.98 -3.44
N ASP A 243 -5.84 -13.97 -3.58
CA ASP A 243 -5.94 -12.93 -4.60
C ASP A 243 -4.87 -13.12 -5.67
N ALA A 244 -5.30 -13.54 -6.86
CA ALA A 244 -4.42 -13.82 -7.98
C ALA A 244 -3.79 -12.56 -8.59
N ASP A 245 -4.43 -11.40 -8.46
CA ASP A 245 -3.92 -10.14 -9.00
C ASP A 245 -2.80 -9.58 -8.10
N ASP A 246 -2.93 -9.74 -6.78
CA ASP A 246 -1.84 -9.48 -5.83
C ASP A 246 -0.61 -10.35 -6.15
N TRP A 247 -0.79 -11.66 -6.28
CA TRP A 247 0.31 -12.57 -6.65
C TRP A 247 0.89 -12.25 -8.03
N CYS A 248 0.07 -11.92 -9.02
CA CYS A 248 0.56 -11.53 -10.34
C CYS A 248 1.47 -10.31 -10.29
N THR A 249 1.15 -9.36 -9.39
CA THR A 249 1.94 -8.16 -9.16
C THR A 249 3.31 -8.50 -8.57
N ASP A 250 3.38 -9.41 -7.59
CA ASP A 250 4.64 -9.82 -6.97
C ASP A 250 5.60 -10.53 -7.95
N PHE A 251 5.07 -11.17 -9.00
CA PHE A 251 5.86 -11.81 -10.05
C PHE A 251 6.09 -10.93 -11.28
N ASP A 252 5.69 -9.65 -11.25
CA ASP A 252 5.86 -8.72 -12.36
C ASP A 252 7.08 -7.83 -12.20
N TYR A 253 8.20 -8.21 -12.82
CA TYR A 253 9.46 -7.47 -12.71
C TYR A 253 9.53 -6.17 -13.53
N SER A 254 8.38 -5.59 -13.89
CA SER A 254 8.28 -4.28 -14.51
C SER A 254 8.75 -3.19 -13.54
N TRP A 255 9.55 -2.25 -14.03
CA TRP A 255 10.10 -1.17 -13.22
C TRP A 255 10.09 0.16 -13.96
N TYR A 256 10.03 1.23 -13.17
CA TYR A 256 10.11 2.61 -13.61
C TYR A 256 11.24 3.30 -12.84
N GLU A 257 12.13 4.01 -13.54
CA GLU A 257 13.23 4.73 -12.92
C GLU A 257 12.79 6.13 -12.51
N ILE A 258 12.93 6.41 -11.22
CA ILE A 258 12.72 7.74 -10.66
C ILE A 258 14.10 8.38 -10.45
N PRO A 259 14.38 9.55 -11.04
CA PRO A 259 15.66 10.24 -10.90
C PRO A 259 16.06 10.37 -9.43
N LYS A 260 17.31 10.02 -9.13
CA LYS A 260 17.92 10.01 -7.78
C LYS A 260 17.37 8.96 -6.80
N LEU A 261 16.22 8.34 -7.06
CA LEU A 261 15.66 7.25 -6.25
C LEU A 261 16.04 5.87 -6.80
N GLY A 262 16.22 5.75 -8.12
CA GLY A 262 16.55 4.52 -8.81
C GLY A 262 15.32 3.80 -9.38
N LYS A 263 15.46 2.49 -9.64
CA LYS A 263 14.41 1.66 -10.24
C LYS A 263 13.42 1.22 -9.18
N VAL A 264 12.14 1.53 -9.41
CA VAL A 264 11.03 1.17 -8.53
C VAL A 264 10.09 0.22 -9.26
N HIS A 265 9.58 -0.78 -8.56
CA HIS A 265 8.62 -1.74 -9.09
C HIS A 265 7.32 -1.05 -9.53
N MET A 266 6.89 -1.23 -10.78
CA MET A 266 5.72 -0.53 -11.33
C MET A 266 4.43 -0.90 -10.61
N GLY A 267 4.26 -2.19 -10.26
CA GLY A 267 3.09 -2.65 -9.52
C GLY A 267 2.83 -1.88 -8.21
N PHE A 268 3.88 -1.51 -7.48
CA PHE A 268 3.72 -0.73 -6.24
C PHE A 268 3.34 0.72 -6.51
N LEU A 269 3.86 1.32 -7.60
CA LEU A 269 3.45 2.67 -8.00
C LEU A 269 1.97 2.69 -8.41
N GLU A 270 1.51 1.66 -9.09
CA GLU A 270 0.10 1.50 -9.50
C GLU A 270 -0.82 1.26 -8.29
N ALA A 271 -0.42 0.41 -7.35
CA ALA A 271 -1.14 0.18 -6.09
C ALA A 271 -1.28 1.47 -5.26
N LEU A 272 -0.26 2.33 -5.28
CA LEU A 272 -0.31 3.65 -4.62
C LEU A 272 -1.05 4.72 -5.44
N GLY A 273 -1.61 4.38 -6.61
CA GLY A 273 -2.30 5.32 -7.49
C GLY A 273 -1.40 6.42 -8.05
N LEU A 274 -0.11 6.12 -8.26
CA LEU A 274 0.91 7.07 -8.74
C LEU A 274 1.11 7.04 -10.26
N GLY A 275 0.31 6.26 -10.99
CA GLY A 275 0.33 6.17 -12.44
C GLY A 275 -0.17 4.82 -12.92
N SER A 276 -0.10 4.60 -14.22
CA SER A 276 -0.53 3.36 -14.89
C SER A 276 0.45 2.99 -15.99
N ARG A 277 0.83 1.72 -16.09
CA ARG A 277 1.65 1.22 -17.21
C ARG A 277 0.97 1.25 -18.57
N VAL A 278 -0.34 1.53 -18.63
CA VAL A 278 -1.05 1.73 -19.92
C VAL A 278 -0.61 3.05 -20.55
N ASP A 279 -0.36 4.06 -19.72
CA ASP A 279 0.14 5.36 -20.13
C ASP A 279 1.27 5.78 -19.19
N THR A 280 2.51 5.45 -19.57
CA THR A 280 3.70 5.67 -18.74
C THR A 280 3.97 7.14 -18.45
N SER A 281 3.40 8.06 -19.23
CA SER A 281 3.50 9.51 -18.98
C SER A 281 2.79 9.92 -17.68
N THR A 282 1.76 9.16 -17.26
CA THR A 282 1.02 9.42 -16.01
C THR A 282 1.91 9.32 -14.77
N PHE A 283 2.91 8.42 -14.77
CA PHE A 283 3.88 8.34 -13.68
C PHE A 283 4.69 9.64 -13.56
N GLN A 284 5.12 10.19 -14.70
CA GLN A 284 5.84 11.45 -14.73
C GLN A 284 4.98 12.59 -14.18
N GLU A 285 3.75 12.73 -14.69
CA GLU A 285 2.84 13.79 -14.29
C GLU A 285 2.54 13.73 -12.78
N LEU A 286 2.16 12.57 -12.25
CA LEU A 286 1.74 12.43 -10.86
C LEU A 286 2.92 12.53 -9.87
N LEU A 287 4.10 12.03 -10.23
CA LEU A 287 5.30 12.15 -9.39
C LEU A 287 5.87 13.58 -9.41
N GLN A 288 5.79 14.29 -10.55
CA GLN A 288 6.28 15.69 -10.64
C GLN A 288 5.29 16.71 -10.06
N VAL A 289 3.99 16.54 -10.29
CA VAL A 289 2.94 17.42 -9.73
C VAL A 289 2.94 17.36 -8.20
N LYS A 290 3.16 16.19 -7.61
CA LYS A 290 3.30 16.05 -6.15
C LYS A 290 4.53 16.77 -5.62
N ASN A 291 5.70 16.67 -6.29
CA ASN A 291 6.90 17.41 -5.90
C ASN A 291 6.70 18.94 -5.97
N THR A 292 5.98 19.42 -6.99
CA THR A 292 5.72 20.86 -7.16
C THR A 292 4.76 21.39 -6.08
N LYS A 293 3.71 20.63 -5.75
CA LYS A 293 2.78 20.99 -4.68
C LYS A 293 3.45 20.98 -3.30
N ILE A 294 4.25 19.96 -2.99
CA ILE A 294 4.99 19.86 -1.72
C ILE A 294 5.92 21.09 -1.56
N ASN A 295 6.70 21.41 -2.59
CA ASN A 295 7.61 22.56 -2.55
C ASN A 295 6.88 23.91 -2.45
N SER A 296 5.69 24.04 -3.04
CA SER A 296 4.87 25.25 -2.90
C SER A 296 4.24 25.42 -1.52
N SER A 297 3.92 24.32 -0.82
CA SER A 297 3.39 24.37 0.55
C SER A 297 4.46 24.68 1.60
N THR A 298 5.73 24.35 1.35
CA THR A 298 6.85 24.72 2.24
C THR A 298 7.34 26.16 2.03
N ALA A 299 6.93 26.82 0.94
CA ALA A 299 7.37 28.17 0.58
C ALA A 299 6.47 29.29 1.15
N VAL A 300 5.36 28.95 1.82
CA VAL A 300 4.44 29.94 2.41
C VAL A 300 4.51 29.84 3.94
N ASP A 301 5.64 30.23 4.54
CA ASP A 301 5.65 30.88 5.87
C ASP A 301 7.01 31.49 6.26
N VAL A 302 7.57 32.39 5.45
CA VAL A 302 8.64 33.30 5.93
C VAL A 302 8.54 34.64 5.21
N THR A 303 7.58 35.48 5.59
CA THR A 303 7.74 36.95 5.73
C THR A 303 6.39 37.61 6.03
N THR A 304 6.18 38.01 7.28
CA THR A 304 6.08 39.41 7.74
C THR A 304 5.42 39.41 9.12
N GLY A 305 6.20 39.68 10.17
CA GLY A 305 5.65 40.07 11.47
C GLY A 305 5.27 41.56 11.45
N PRO A 306 4.15 41.96 12.08
CA PRO A 306 3.85 43.37 12.22
C PRO A 306 4.62 43.96 13.42
N THR A 307 5.39 45.00 13.15
CA THR A 307 6.04 45.84 14.16
C THR A 307 5.00 46.74 14.83
N HIS A 308 5.10 46.88 16.15
CA HIS A 308 4.28 47.73 17.01
C HIS A 308 4.21 49.20 16.57
N ALA A 309 3.04 49.82 16.76
CA ALA A 309 2.91 51.22 17.16
C ALA A 309 1.75 51.34 18.15
N ALA A 310 2.05 51.91 19.32
CA ALA A 310 1.14 52.16 20.42
C ALA A 310 0.63 53.61 20.37
N GLU A 311 -0.65 53.81 20.64
CA GLU A 311 -1.31 55.04 21.14
C GLU A 311 -2.75 54.58 21.45
N GLY A 312 -3.32 54.65 22.66
CA GLY A 312 -3.28 55.70 23.67
C GLY A 312 -4.74 56.16 23.87
N GLY A 313 -5.44 55.72 24.91
CA GLY A 313 -6.82 56.18 25.14
C GLY A 313 -7.58 55.47 26.24
N ARG A 314 -8.07 56.26 27.21
CA ARG A 314 -8.66 55.90 28.49
C ARG A 314 -10.13 55.45 28.45
N ASP A 315 -10.49 54.76 29.54
CA ASP A 315 -11.73 54.84 30.33
C ASP A 315 -13.07 54.20 29.88
N LYS A 316 -13.39 53.14 30.66
CA LYS A 316 -14.64 52.85 31.40
C LYS A 316 -15.76 51.99 30.80
N PRO A 317 -16.47 51.23 31.68
CA PRO A 317 -17.39 50.16 31.31
C PRO A 317 -18.86 50.61 31.31
N SER A 318 -19.71 49.93 30.52
CA SER A 318 -21.16 50.00 30.71
C SER A 318 -21.83 48.67 30.40
N ASP A 319 -22.41 48.14 31.47
CA ASP A 319 -23.43 47.11 31.60
C ASP A 319 -24.66 47.34 30.70
N SER A 320 -25.32 46.27 30.24
CA SER A 320 -26.77 46.03 30.30
C SER A 320 -27.34 45.11 29.20
N ARG A 321 -27.78 43.94 29.66
CA ARG A 321 -29.06 43.24 29.41
C ARG A 321 -29.94 43.62 28.19
N ARG A 322 -30.30 42.55 27.44
CA ARG A 322 -31.67 42.03 27.19
C ARG A 322 -32.69 42.95 26.49
N ALA A 323 -33.07 42.59 25.25
CA ALA A 323 -34.44 42.28 24.79
C ALA A 323 -34.51 42.36 23.25
N GLY A 324 -35.17 41.37 22.63
CA GLY A 324 -35.38 41.22 21.19
C GLY A 324 -35.46 39.75 20.82
#